data_AF-A0A1H2LSH3-F1
#
_entry.id   AF-A0A1H2LSH3-F1
#
_cell.length_a   1.000
_cell.length_b   1.000
_cell.length_c   1.000
_cell.angle_alpha   90.00
_cell.angle_beta   90.00
_cell.angle_gamma   90.00
#
_symmetry.space_group_name_H-M   'P 1'
#
loop_
_entity.id
_entity.type
_entity.pdbx_description
1 polymer ?
#
loop_
_entity_poly.entity_id
_entity_poly.type
_entity_poly.pdbx_seq_one_letter_code
_entity_poly.pdbx_strand_id
1 'polypeptide(L)'
;MTTTDPGAATVRVRLGYPVPAGAASVTVLAVDAPLICLGVDEPGGHETAAWYAPGNVLMAGGVRWRVLSTSQPPHLAPDAPPGAAGDHTVAVLERLAP
;
A
#
# COMPACT_ATOMS: atom_id res chain seq x y z
N MET A 1 13.13 10.89 10.56
CA MET A 1 12.55 10.06 11.63
C MET A 1 11.04 10.07 11.42
N THR A 2 10.53 9.12 10.63
CA THR A 2 9.09 8.96 10.39
C THR A 2 8.54 8.11 11.52
N THR A 3 7.81 8.74 12.43
CA THR A 3 7.11 8.08 13.53
C THR A 3 6.07 7.12 12.95
N THR A 4 6.37 5.83 12.99
CA THR A 4 5.38 4.77 12.82
C THR A 4 4.39 4.90 13.98
N ASP A 5 3.14 5.26 13.70
CA ASP A 5 2.10 5.25 14.72
C ASP A 5 1.54 3.81 14.81
N PRO A 6 1.87 3.05 15.87
CA PRO A 6 1.37 1.68 16.04
C PRO A 6 -0.16 1.62 16.25
N GLY A 7 -0.83 2.78 16.39
CA GLY A 7 -2.26 2.94 16.51
C GLY A 7 -2.98 3.34 15.22
N ALA A 8 -2.30 3.46 14.07
CA ALA A 8 -2.96 3.86 12.82
C ALA A 8 -4.05 2.85 12.42
N ALA A 9 -5.32 3.29 12.49
CA ALA A 9 -6.47 2.51 12.03
C ALA A 9 -6.53 2.42 10.49
N THR A 10 -5.82 3.32 9.80
CA THR A 10 -5.82 3.40 8.35
C THR A 10 -4.43 3.72 7.81
N VAL A 11 -4.03 3.07 6.73
CA VAL A 11 -2.78 3.33 5.98
C VAL A 11 -3.13 3.74 4.55
N ARG A 12 -2.48 4.80 4.06
CA ARG A 12 -2.60 5.26 2.67
C ARG A 12 -1.40 4.76 1.88
N VAL A 13 -1.64 3.88 0.92
CA VAL A 13 -0.61 3.30 0.07
C VAL A 13 -0.42 4.19 -1.14
N ARG A 14 0.80 4.70 -1.32
CA ARG A 14 1.16 5.67 -2.35
C ARG A 14 2.07 5.04 -3.39
N LEU A 15 2.00 5.55 -4.62
CA LEU A 15 2.92 5.14 -5.68
C LEU A 15 4.34 5.58 -5.38
N GLY A 16 5.31 4.68 -5.65
CA GLY A 16 6.74 5.00 -5.61
C GLY A 16 7.39 5.03 -4.23
N TYR A 17 6.62 4.81 -3.14
CA TYR A 17 7.16 4.84 -1.78
C TYR A 17 6.62 3.66 -0.95
N PRO A 18 7.50 2.89 -0.28
CA PRO A 18 7.08 1.95 0.74
C PRO A 18 6.37 2.67 1.88
N VAL A 19 5.25 2.12 2.35
CA VAL A 19 4.49 2.64 3.48
C VAL A 19 4.50 1.64 4.64
N PRO A 20 4.66 2.09 5.89
CA PRO A 20 4.62 1.17 7.03
C PRO A 20 3.20 0.65 7.27
N ALA A 21 3.07 -0.65 7.54
CA ALA A 21 1.83 -1.32 7.94
C ALA A 21 2.13 -2.36 9.03
N GLY A 22 1.83 -2.01 10.28
CA GLY A 22 2.28 -2.81 11.43
C GLY A 22 3.80 -2.76 11.54
N ALA A 23 4.44 -3.94 11.65
CA ALA A 23 5.90 -4.07 11.64
C ALA A 23 6.51 -4.25 10.23
N ALA A 24 5.69 -4.32 9.17
CA ALA A 24 6.12 -4.53 7.79
C ALA A 24 6.10 -3.22 6.96
N SER A 25 6.73 -3.23 5.79
CA SER A 25 6.52 -2.23 4.74
C SER A 25 5.68 -2.80 3.60
N VAL A 26 4.82 -1.95 3.03
CA VAL A 26 3.98 -2.27 1.88
C VAL A 26 4.37 -1.35 0.72
N THR A 27 4.58 -1.92 -0.46
CA THR A 27 4.97 -1.18 -1.67
C THR A 27 4.02 -1.50 -2.82
N VAL A 28 3.71 -0.51 -3.65
CA VAL A 28 2.93 -0.73 -4.88
C VAL A 28 3.85 -1.24 -5.98
N LEU A 29 3.55 -2.44 -6.50
CA LEU A 29 4.32 -3.04 -7.59
C LEU A 29 3.66 -2.84 -8.95
N ALA A 30 2.33 -2.84 -9.00
CA ALA A 30 1.55 -2.60 -10.21
C ALA A 30 0.12 -2.16 -9.86
N VAL A 31 -0.55 -1.49 -10.80
CA VAL A 31 -1.97 -1.09 -10.66
C VAL A 31 -2.72 -1.42 -11.94
N ASP A 32 -3.85 -2.11 -11.81
CA ASP A 32 -4.78 -2.44 -12.89
C ASP A 32 -6.21 -2.34 -12.33
N ALA A 33 -6.74 -1.11 -12.27
CA ALA A 33 -7.93 -0.81 -11.48
C ALA A 33 -9.14 -1.69 -11.87
N PRO A 34 -9.88 -2.27 -10.89
CA PRO A 34 -9.83 -1.97 -9.46
C PRO A 34 -8.76 -2.75 -8.67
N LEU A 35 -7.93 -3.55 -9.33
CA LEU A 35 -6.90 -4.36 -8.70
C LEU A 35 -5.60 -3.57 -8.50
N ILE A 36 -4.92 -3.84 -7.39
CA ILE A 36 -3.58 -3.33 -7.09
C ILE A 36 -2.66 -4.48 -6.69
N CYS A 37 -1.44 -4.50 -7.20
CA CYS A 37 -0.42 -5.44 -6.76
C CYS A 37 0.39 -4.80 -5.64
N LEU A 38 0.33 -5.40 -4.45
CA LEU A 38 1.09 -4.96 -3.29
C LEU A 38 2.19 -5.96 -2.97
N GLY A 39 3.40 -5.44 -2.81
CA GLY A 39 4.51 -6.11 -2.15
C GLY A 39 4.45 -5.86 -0.64
N VAL A 40 4.75 -6.88 0.17
CA VAL A 40 4.87 -6.79 1.63
C VAL A 40 6.24 -7.33 2.03
N ASP A 41 7.03 -6.49 2.69
CA ASP A 41 8.33 -6.85 3.23
C ASP A 41 8.22 -6.95 4.76
N GLU A 42 8.32 -8.16 5.28
CA GLU A 42 8.26 -8.45 6.70
C GLU A 42 9.65 -8.25 7.36
N PRO A 43 9.70 -7.85 8.64
CA PRO A 43 10.97 -7.62 9.35
C PRO A 43 11.83 -8.90 9.50
N GLY A 44 11.24 -10.08 9.27
CA GLY A 44 11.96 -11.37 9.19
C GLY A 44 12.63 -11.64 7.84
N GLY A 45 12.59 -10.70 6.89
CA GLY A 45 13.14 -10.86 5.54
C GLY A 45 12.24 -11.68 4.61
N HIS A 46 10.97 -11.90 4.98
CA HIS A 46 9.99 -12.54 4.12
C HIS A 46 9.32 -11.50 3.23
N GLU A 47 9.38 -11.71 1.93
CA GLU A 47 8.78 -10.83 0.93
C GLU A 47 7.62 -11.56 0.24
N THR A 48 6.48 -10.92 0.12
CA THR A 48 5.31 -11.45 -0.62
C THR A 48 4.78 -10.41 -1.59
N ALA A 49 4.14 -10.86 -2.67
CA ALA A 49 3.44 -9.98 -3.60
C ALA A 49 2.13 -10.63 -4.05
N ALA A 50 1.04 -9.86 -4.05
CA ALA A 50 -0.25 -10.33 -4.52
C ALA A 50 -1.15 -9.20 -5.03
N TRP A 51 -2.13 -9.56 -5.86
CA TRP A 51 -3.16 -8.66 -6.35
C TRP A 51 -4.34 -8.58 -5.38
N TYR A 52 -4.79 -7.37 -5.09
CA TYR A 52 -5.90 -7.09 -4.17
C TYR A 52 -6.95 -6.19 -4.80
N ALA A 53 -8.22 -6.55 -4.63
CA ALA A 53 -9.38 -5.71 -4.89
C ALA A 53 -9.88 -5.06 -3.58
N PRO A 54 -10.70 -3.99 -3.64
CA PRO A 54 -11.46 -3.54 -2.48
C PRO A 54 -12.24 -4.68 -1.84
N GLY A 55 -12.16 -4.79 -0.51
CA GLY A 55 -12.74 -5.89 0.26
C GLY A 55 -11.76 -7.01 0.60
N ASN A 56 -10.68 -7.19 -0.19
CA ASN A 56 -9.68 -8.20 0.10
C ASN A 56 -8.91 -7.85 1.38
N VAL A 57 -8.34 -8.87 2.02
CA VAL A 57 -7.55 -8.74 3.24
C VAL A 57 -6.12 -9.19 2.97
N LEU A 58 -5.15 -8.37 3.37
CA LEU A 58 -3.74 -8.73 3.42
C LEU A 58 -3.26 -8.84 4.87
N MET A 59 -2.22 -9.64 5.06
CA MET A 59 -1.44 -9.71 6.30
C MET A 59 -0.16 -8.92 6.10
N ALA A 60 0.15 -8.01 7.02
CA ALA A 60 1.39 -7.26 7.01
C ALA A 60 1.80 -6.93 8.44
N GLY A 61 3.01 -7.32 8.84
CA GLY A 61 3.59 -6.96 10.12
C GLY A 61 2.79 -7.51 11.31
N GLY A 62 2.23 -8.72 11.14
CA GLY A 62 1.36 -9.38 12.14
C GLY A 62 -0.05 -8.80 12.26
N VAL A 63 -0.45 -7.89 11.36
CA VAL A 63 -1.76 -7.22 11.38
C VAL A 63 -2.57 -7.56 10.13
N ARG A 64 -3.88 -7.73 10.30
CA ARG A 64 -4.84 -7.88 9.20
C ARG A 64 -5.29 -6.51 8.71
N TRP A 65 -5.13 -6.27 7.42
CA TRP A 65 -5.52 -5.04 6.76
C TRP A 65 -6.53 -5.34 5.66
N ARG A 66 -7.68 -4.67 5.69
CA ARG A 66 -8.67 -4.71 4.61
C ARG A 66 -8.37 -3.61 3.61
N VAL A 67 -8.35 -3.94 2.32
CA VAL A 67 -8.35 -2.92 1.26
C VAL A 67 -9.72 -2.25 1.24
N LEU A 68 -9.79 -1.00 1.64
CA LEU A 68 -11.04 -0.24 1.73
C LEU A 68 -11.41 0.37 0.38
N SER A 69 -10.41 0.91 -0.32
CA SER A 69 -10.58 1.48 -1.66
C SER A 69 -9.29 1.37 -2.46
N THR A 70 -9.45 1.37 -3.78
CA THR A 70 -8.36 1.47 -4.76
C THR A 70 -8.68 2.59 -5.74
N SER A 71 -7.64 3.19 -6.29
CA SER A 71 -7.76 4.28 -7.25
C SER A 71 -6.74 4.11 -8.36
N GLN A 72 -7.14 4.45 -9.58
CA GLN A 72 -6.22 4.46 -10.71
C GLN A 72 -5.17 5.57 -10.53
N PRO A 73 -3.90 5.33 -10.88
CA PRO A 73 -2.91 6.40 -11.00
C PRO A 73 -3.41 7.51 -11.93
N PRO A 74 -3.01 8.78 -11.70
CA PRO A 74 -3.18 9.81 -12.71
C PRO A 74 -2.45 9.39 -13.99
N HIS A 75 -3.06 9.63 -15.14
CA HIS A 75 -2.38 9.47 -16.41
C HIS A 75 -1.34 10.60 -16.55
N LEU A 76 -0.09 10.29 -16.23
CA LEU A 76 1.01 11.23 -16.41
C LEU A 76 1.36 11.33 -17.89
N ALA A 77 1.69 12.54 -18.33
CA ALA A 77 2.25 12.72 -19.65
C ALA A 77 3.59 11.95 -19.77
N PRO A 78 3.97 11.45 -20.95
CA PRO A 78 5.22 10.72 -21.14
C PRO A 78 6.49 11.48 -20.72
N ASP A 79 6.43 12.81 -20.72
CA ASP A 79 7.50 13.75 -20.34
C ASP A 79 7.37 14.25 -18.90
N ALA A 80 6.45 13.70 -18.11
CA ALA A 80 6.28 14.11 -16.72
C ALA A 80 7.56 13.83 -15.91
N PRO A 81 8.01 14.79 -15.08
CA PRO A 81 9.25 14.60 -14.33
C PRO A 81 9.12 13.45 -13.30
N PRO A 82 10.23 12.79 -12.93
CA PRO A 82 10.22 11.80 -11.85
C PRO A 82 9.59 12.39 -10.58
N GLY A 83 8.65 11.65 -9.98
CA GLY A 83 7.87 12.13 -8.83
C GLY A 83 6.65 12.98 -9.18
N ALA A 84 6.34 13.22 -10.47
CA ALA A 84 5.10 13.87 -10.90
C ALA A 84 3.83 13.07 -10.57
N ALA A 85 3.97 11.74 -10.41
CA ALA A 85 2.93 10.90 -9.82
C ALA A 85 2.58 11.33 -8.39
N GLY A 86 3.53 11.98 -7.70
CA GLY A 86 3.43 12.45 -6.34
C GLY A 86 3.08 11.35 -5.33
N ASP A 87 2.65 11.82 -4.16
CA ASP A 87 2.04 11.06 -3.08
C ASP A 87 0.65 10.48 -3.44
N HIS A 88 0.40 10.15 -4.72
CA HIS A 88 -0.91 9.66 -5.13
C HIS A 88 -1.23 8.35 -4.42
N THR A 89 -2.28 8.41 -3.61
CA THR A 89 -2.77 7.25 -2.89
C THR A 89 -3.53 6.39 -3.90
N VAL A 90 -3.07 5.15 -4.09
CA VAL A 90 -3.70 4.15 -4.96
C VAL A 90 -4.49 3.11 -4.19
N ALA A 91 -4.29 3.04 -2.87
CA ALA A 91 -5.15 2.28 -1.98
C ALA A 91 -5.19 2.82 -0.56
N VAL A 92 -6.31 2.54 0.09
CA VAL A 92 -6.50 2.77 1.52
C VAL A 92 -6.68 1.43 2.19
N LEU A 93 -5.87 1.15 3.20
CA LEU A 93 -5.94 -0.04 4.02
C LEU A 93 -6.53 0.32 5.38
N GLU A 94 -7.52 -0.45 5.84
CA GLU A 94 -8.10 -0.33 7.17
C GLU A 94 -7.65 -1.51 8.03
N ARG A 95 -7.17 -1.22 9.24
CA ARG A 95 -6.80 -2.25 10.20
C ARG A 95 -8.05 -2.96 10.69
N LEU A 96 -8.07 -4.28 10.59
CA LEU A 96 -9.09 -5.09 11.24
C LEU A 96 -8.68 -5.35 12.69
N ALA A 97 -9.63 -5.19 13.60
CA ALA A 97 -9.44 -5.62 14.98
C ALA A 97 -9.15 -7.13 15.02
N PRO A 98 -8.36 -7.61 16.01
CA PRO A 98 -8.14 -9.04 16.21
C PRO A 98 -9.44 -9.81 16.43
#